data_AF-A0A2A4JIP9-F1
#
_entry.id   AF-A0A2A4JIP9-F1
#
_cell.length_a   1.000
_cell.length_b   1.000
_cell.length_c   1.000
_cell.angle_alpha   90.00
_cell.angle_beta   90.00
_cell.angle_gamma   90.00
#
_symmetry.space_group_name_H-M   'P 1'
#
loop_
_entity.id
_entity.type
_entity.pdbx_description
1 polymer ?
#
loop_
_entity_poly.entity_id
_entity_poly.type
_entity_poly.pdbx_seq_one_letter_code
_entity_poly.pdbx_strand_id
1 'polypeptide(L)'
;MCEIFPEVESCCMVASIRVGMLLIAVLAICTGTLSLSVMEQRTSINLKNVMNIYENVTHISKPDQALSELSNLISTSLSAISVIFILAGLFLLFATLTDQEGFAQMFVWLTFLCIVIGFICVLAIGFECVLQTKCLLGNMDWLSAATSLVVMVFYLFMWFYFVVVANSYVLNGYT
;
A
#
# COMPACT_ATOMS: atom_id res chain seq x y z
N MET A 1 0.72 -14.55 -31.14
CA MET A 1 0.45 -15.87 -31.75
C MET A 1 -0.83 -16.53 -31.19
N CYS A 2 -1.77 -15.79 -30.59
CA CYS A 2 -3.03 -16.34 -30.04
C CYS A 2 -4.27 -16.08 -30.92
N GLU A 3 -4.13 -15.50 -32.11
CA GLU A 3 -5.27 -15.07 -32.96
C GLU A 3 -5.82 -16.17 -33.88
N ILE A 4 -5.29 -17.40 -33.84
CA ILE A 4 -5.59 -18.43 -34.86
C ILE A 4 -6.69 -19.42 -34.42
N PHE A 5 -7.02 -19.50 -33.12
CA PHE A 5 -8.06 -20.40 -32.62
C PHE A 5 -8.89 -19.76 -31.49
N PRO A 6 -10.23 -19.66 -31.62
CA PRO A 6 -11.10 -19.00 -30.64
C PRO A 6 -11.15 -19.72 -29.28
N GLU A 7 -10.85 -21.02 -29.23
CA GLU A 7 -10.68 -21.76 -27.97
C GLU A 7 -9.36 -21.46 -27.26
N VAL A 8 -8.39 -20.86 -27.96
CA VAL A 8 -7.06 -20.50 -27.44
C VAL A 8 -7.03 -19.04 -26.97
N GLU A 9 -7.95 -18.19 -27.44
CA GLU A 9 -8.12 -16.82 -26.92
C GLU A 9 -8.49 -16.82 -25.43
N SER A 10 -9.43 -17.67 -25.01
CA SER A 10 -9.80 -17.81 -23.60
C SER A 10 -8.62 -18.33 -22.76
N CYS A 11 -7.86 -19.29 -23.28
CA CYS A 11 -6.68 -19.85 -22.62
C CYS A 11 -5.52 -18.82 -22.52
N CYS A 12 -5.27 -18.04 -23.57
CA CYS A 12 -4.28 -16.95 -23.57
C CYS A 12 -4.71 -15.80 -22.66
N MET A 13 -6.01 -15.48 -22.59
CA MET A 13 -6.53 -14.44 -21.70
C MET A 13 -6.36 -14.84 -20.23
N VAL A 14 -6.69 -16.09 -19.88
CA VAL A 14 -6.48 -16.64 -18.52
C VAL A 14 -5.00 -16.67 -18.15
N ALA A 15 -4.12 -17.10 -19.06
CA ALA A 15 -2.67 -17.08 -18.84
C ALA A 15 -2.15 -15.64 -18.65
N SER A 16 -2.62 -14.69 -19.46
CA SER A 16 -2.25 -13.27 -19.36
C SER A 16 -2.71 -12.65 -18.03
N ILE A 17 -3.91 -12.97 -17.55
CA ILE A 17 -4.43 -12.45 -16.27
C ILE A 17 -3.66 -13.05 -15.09
N ARG A 18 -3.33 -14.36 -15.13
CA ARG A 18 -2.52 -15.01 -14.08
C ARG A 18 -1.11 -14.42 -14.00
N VAL A 19 -0.45 -14.21 -15.14
CA VAL A 19 0.87 -13.55 -15.18
C VAL A 19 0.78 -12.11 -14.66
N GLY A 20 -0.30 -11.39 -14.99
CA GLY A 20 -0.57 -10.05 -14.46
C GLY A 20 -0.73 -10.04 -12.93
N MET A 21 -1.49 -10.98 -12.36
CA MET A 21 -1.67 -11.09 -10.91
C MET A 21 -0.38 -11.49 -10.19
N LEU A 22 0.43 -12.39 -10.76
CA LEU A 22 1.75 -12.73 -10.23
C LEU A 22 2.66 -11.49 -10.20
N LEU A 23 2.63 -10.68 -11.26
CA LEU A 23 3.37 -9.42 -11.30
C LEU A 23 2.88 -8.44 -10.21
N ILE A 24 1.56 -8.29 -10.04
CA ILE A 24 0.98 -7.45 -8.98
C ILE A 24 1.39 -7.96 -7.59
N ALA A 25 1.41 -9.28 -7.38
CA ALA A 25 1.82 -9.88 -6.10
C ALA A 25 3.29 -9.56 -5.78
N VAL A 26 4.20 -9.72 -6.75
CA VAL A 26 5.61 -9.36 -6.60
C VAL A 26 5.76 -7.86 -6.34
N LEU A 27 5.04 -7.02 -7.09
CA LEU A 27 5.05 -5.58 -6.88
C LEU A 27 4.57 -5.18 -5.47
N ALA A 28 3.56 -5.85 -4.93
CA ALA A 28 3.05 -5.59 -3.57
C ALA A 28 4.09 -5.96 -2.50
N ILE A 29 4.75 -7.10 -2.65
CA ILE A 29 5.83 -7.53 -1.75
C ILE A 29 7.01 -6.55 -1.84
N CYS A 30 7.48 -6.23 -3.05
CA CYS A 30 8.57 -5.28 -3.26
C CYS A 30 8.25 -3.88 -2.71
N THR A 31 7.01 -3.43 -2.88
CA THR A 31 6.54 -2.15 -2.34
C THR A 31 6.67 -2.13 -0.82
N GLY A 32 6.11 -3.14 -0.14
CA GLY A 32 6.13 -3.20 1.32
C GLY A 32 7.53 -3.39 1.89
N THR A 33 8.41 -4.14 1.22
CA THR A 33 9.80 -4.28 1.67
C THR A 33 10.60 -3.01 1.47
N LEU A 34 10.49 -2.35 0.30
CA LEU A 34 11.17 -1.08 0.03
C LEU A 34 10.72 0.02 0.99
N SER A 35 9.42 0.16 1.24
CA SER A 35 8.89 1.17 2.18
C SER A 35 9.39 0.91 3.60
N LEU A 36 9.43 -0.35 4.04
CA LEU A 36 9.97 -0.71 5.35
C LEU A 36 11.48 -0.42 5.45
N SER A 37 12.27 -0.78 4.43
CA SER A 37 13.71 -0.49 4.40
C SER A 37 14.03 1.00 4.40
N VAL A 38 13.26 1.82 3.66
CA VAL A 38 13.41 3.28 3.68
C VAL A 38 13.08 3.84 5.06
N MET A 39 12.05 3.32 5.73
CA MET A 39 11.71 3.73 7.10
C MET A 39 12.80 3.34 8.09
N GLU A 40 13.35 2.13 8.02
CA GLU A 40 14.46 1.70 8.89
C GLU A 40 15.69 2.60 8.71
N GLN A 41 16.05 2.94 7.47
CA GLN A 41 17.16 3.85 7.18
C GLN A 41 16.94 5.27 7.70
N ARG A 42 15.71 5.79 7.59
CA ARG A 42 15.36 7.15 8.02
C ARG A 42 15.21 7.30 9.52
N THR A 43 14.73 6.26 10.21
CA THR A 43 14.42 6.34 11.63
C THR A 43 15.54 5.82 12.53
N SER A 44 16.55 5.10 12.01
CA SER A 44 17.64 4.49 12.81
C SER A 44 17.14 3.64 14.00
N ILE A 45 15.88 3.22 13.92
CA ILE A 45 15.10 2.64 15.01
C ILE A 45 14.96 1.15 14.68
N ASN A 46 15.60 0.32 15.50
CA ASN A 46 15.46 -1.14 15.47
C ASN A 46 13.97 -1.51 15.65
N LEU A 47 13.51 -2.63 15.09
CA LEU A 47 12.08 -3.05 15.06
C LEU A 47 11.43 -3.06 16.48
N LYS A 48 12.24 -3.27 17.53
CA LYS A 48 11.87 -3.13 18.95
C LYS A 48 11.38 -1.73 19.34
N ASN A 49 11.98 -0.68 18.79
CA ASN A 49 11.56 0.69 19.06
C ASN A 49 10.27 1.05 18.31
N VAL A 50 9.98 0.43 17.16
CA VAL A 50 8.68 0.59 16.46
C VAL A 50 7.54 0.01 17.31
N MET A 51 7.74 -1.14 17.97
CA MET A 51 6.77 -1.69 18.92
C MET A 51 6.56 -0.79 20.14
N ASN A 52 7.61 -0.19 20.69
CA ASN A 52 7.50 0.77 21.80
C ASN A 52 6.79 2.07 21.38
N ILE A 53 6.99 2.54 20.14
CA ILE A 53 6.24 3.69 19.59
C ILE A 53 4.77 3.32 19.42
N TYR A 54 4.47 2.09 18.97
CA TYR A 54 3.09 1.61 18.85
C TYR A 54 2.36 1.64 20.20
N GLU A 55 2.99 1.18 21.29
CA GLU A 55 2.43 1.28 22.64
C GLU A 55 2.20 2.73 23.08
N ASN A 56 3.17 3.63 22.84
CA ASN A 56 3.01 5.05 23.20
C ASN A 56 1.86 5.74 22.45
N VAL A 57 1.68 5.42 21.17
CA VAL A 57 0.67 6.05 20.32
C VAL A 57 -0.75 5.54 20.66
N THR A 58 -0.90 4.31 21.14
CA THR A 58 -2.21 3.76 21.54
C THR A 58 -2.83 4.44 22.77
N HIS A 59 -2.06 5.21 23.55
CA HIS A 59 -2.54 5.91 24.74
C HIS A 59 -2.84 7.41 24.53
N ILE A 60 -2.70 7.91 23.31
CA ILE A 60 -2.99 9.31 22.99
C ILE A 60 -4.51 9.53 22.94
N SER A 61 -5.07 10.10 24.01
CA SER A 61 -6.50 10.39 24.13
C SER A 61 -6.87 11.85 23.85
N LYS A 62 -5.87 12.74 23.70
CA LYS A 62 -6.07 14.19 23.54
C LYS A 62 -5.63 14.68 22.15
N PRO A 63 -6.42 15.55 21.48
CA PRO A 63 -6.14 16.00 20.11
C PRO A 63 -4.86 16.84 19.99
N ASP A 64 -4.51 17.62 21.02
CA ASP A 64 -3.29 18.44 21.01
C ASP A 64 -2.01 17.58 21.08
N GLN A 65 -2.07 16.44 21.78
CA GLN A 65 -0.97 15.48 21.82
C GLN A 65 -0.84 14.72 20.50
N ALA A 66 -1.97 14.36 19.87
CA ALA A 66 -1.97 13.74 18.54
C ALA A 66 -1.35 14.64 17.47
N LEU A 67 -1.61 15.96 17.56
CA LEU A 67 -0.96 16.95 16.70
C LEU A 67 0.55 17.02 16.94
N SER A 68 1.01 17.02 18.20
CA SER A 68 2.44 17.08 18.50
C SER A 68 3.22 15.81 18.11
N GLU A 69 2.55 14.66 18.03
CA GLU A 69 3.15 13.37 17.64
C GLU A 69 2.76 12.92 16.24
N LEU A 70 2.22 13.82 15.41
CA LEU A 70 1.68 13.50 14.09
C LEU A 70 2.71 12.83 13.17
N SER A 71 3.97 13.28 13.19
CA SER A 71 5.06 12.66 12.45
C SER A 71 5.33 11.21 12.89
N ASN A 72 5.20 10.90 14.19
CA ASN A 72 5.37 9.54 14.70
C ASN A 72 4.18 8.67 14.29
N LEU A 73 2.96 9.21 14.38
CA LEU A 73 1.73 8.57 13.91
C LEU A 73 1.82 8.20 12.42
N ILE A 74 2.30 9.12 11.57
CA ILE A 74 2.49 8.87 10.14
C ILE A 74 3.54 7.78 9.91
N SER A 75 4.69 7.86 10.57
CA SER A 75 5.76 6.84 10.43
C SER A 75 5.30 5.45 10.86
N THR A 76 4.50 5.36 11.94
CA THR A 76 3.99 4.09 12.46
C THR A 76 2.89 3.53 11.56
N SER A 77 2.06 4.41 10.98
CA SER A 77 1.05 4.02 10.00
C SER A 77 1.70 3.49 8.73
N LEU A 78 2.77 4.13 8.24
CA LEU A 78 3.53 3.68 7.07
C LEU A 78 4.18 2.31 7.29
N SER A 79 4.75 2.04 8.47
CA SER A 79 5.33 0.73 8.77
C SER A 79 4.27 -0.37 8.86
N ALA A 80 3.11 -0.08 9.47
CA ALA A 80 1.98 -1.01 9.51
C ALA A 80 1.43 -1.32 8.10
N ILE A 81 1.25 -0.29 7.27
CA ILE A 81 0.83 -0.44 5.86
C ILE A 81 1.84 -1.30 5.09
N SER A 82 3.14 -1.11 5.31
CA SER A 82 4.20 -1.88 4.65
C SER A 82 4.09 -3.37 4.95
N VAL A 83 3.86 -3.74 6.21
CA VAL A 83 3.65 -5.15 6.61
C VAL A 83 2.37 -5.72 5.98
N ILE A 84 1.29 -4.94 5.96
CA ILE A 84 0.03 -5.37 5.32
C ILE A 84 0.23 -5.58 3.82
N PHE A 85 0.99 -4.73 3.13
CA PHE A 85 1.31 -4.89 1.71
C PHE A 85 2.09 -6.17 1.41
N ILE A 86 3.06 -6.53 2.27
CA ILE A 86 3.80 -7.80 2.15
C ILE A 86 2.83 -8.98 2.33
N LEU A 87 2.01 -8.96 3.37
CA LEU A 87 1.03 -10.03 3.64
C LEU A 87 -0.01 -10.16 2.52
N ALA A 88 -0.55 -9.04 2.04
CA ALA A 88 -1.48 -9.00 0.93
C ALA A 88 -0.84 -9.57 -0.34
N GLY A 89 0.39 -9.17 -0.66
CA GLY A 89 1.14 -9.71 -1.80
C GLY A 89 1.40 -11.21 -1.69
N LEU A 90 1.68 -11.73 -0.49
CA LEU A 90 1.78 -13.16 -0.25
C LEU A 90 0.44 -13.88 -0.46
N PHE A 91 -0.66 -13.34 0.04
CA PHE A 91 -1.99 -13.91 -0.21
C PHE A 91 -2.31 -13.95 -1.70
N LEU A 92 -2.02 -12.90 -2.45
CA LEU A 92 -2.23 -12.89 -3.90
C LEU A 92 -1.34 -13.92 -4.60
N LEU A 93 -0.07 -14.05 -4.19
CA LEU A 93 0.85 -15.03 -4.74
C LEU A 93 0.35 -16.46 -4.53
N PHE A 94 -0.10 -16.79 -3.31
CA PHE A 94 -0.73 -18.08 -3.04
C PHE A 94 -2.04 -18.25 -3.81
N ALA A 95 -2.88 -17.21 -3.91
CA ALA A 95 -4.11 -17.23 -4.69
C ALA A 95 -3.86 -17.62 -6.15
N THR A 96 -2.80 -17.09 -6.78
CA THR A 96 -2.40 -17.43 -8.14
C THR A 96 -1.82 -18.84 -8.30
N LEU A 97 -1.24 -19.42 -7.25
CA LEU A 97 -0.63 -20.76 -7.31
C LEU A 97 -1.63 -21.87 -6.97
N THR A 98 -2.54 -21.62 -6.03
CA THR A 98 -3.54 -22.58 -5.57
C THR A 98 -4.92 -22.36 -6.17
N ASP A 99 -5.06 -21.38 -7.08
CA ASP A 99 -6.32 -20.99 -7.73
C ASP A 99 -7.47 -20.79 -6.74
N GLN A 100 -7.17 -20.20 -5.58
CA GLN A 100 -8.14 -20.02 -4.50
C GLN A 100 -8.61 -18.57 -4.44
N GLU A 101 -9.84 -18.34 -4.89
CA GLU A 101 -10.48 -17.02 -5.00
C GLU A 101 -10.54 -16.27 -3.66
N GLY A 102 -10.72 -17.00 -2.55
CA GLY A 102 -10.77 -16.39 -1.21
C GLY A 102 -9.50 -15.62 -0.83
N PHE A 103 -8.32 -16.09 -1.25
CA PHE A 103 -7.07 -15.37 -0.99
C PHE A 103 -6.91 -14.13 -1.88
N ALA A 104 -7.39 -14.18 -3.12
CA ALA A 104 -7.44 -13.00 -4.00
C ALA A 104 -8.40 -11.94 -3.43
N GLN A 105 -9.53 -12.35 -2.85
CA GLN A 105 -10.47 -11.45 -2.20
C GLN A 105 -9.88 -10.82 -0.91
N MET A 106 -9.09 -11.57 -0.13
CA MET A 106 -8.34 -11.00 0.99
C MET A 106 -7.35 -9.92 0.53
N PHE A 107 -6.62 -10.16 -0.57
CA PHE A 107 -5.73 -9.16 -1.16
C PHE A 107 -6.48 -7.87 -1.53
N VAL A 108 -7.64 -8.00 -2.19
CA VAL A 108 -8.48 -6.86 -2.59
C VAL A 108 -8.87 -6.01 -1.39
N TRP A 109 -9.41 -6.62 -0.32
CA TRP A 109 -9.87 -5.88 0.86
C TRP A 109 -8.73 -5.26 1.67
N LEU A 110 -7.64 -6.00 1.87
CA LEU A 110 -6.47 -5.48 2.59
C LEU A 110 -5.85 -4.30 1.85
N THR A 111 -5.67 -4.42 0.54
CA THR A 111 -5.09 -3.35 -0.28
C THR A 111 -6.02 -2.14 -0.36
N PHE A 112 -7.34 -2.36 -0.48
CA PHE A 112 -8.32 -1.28 -0.45
C PHE A 112 -8.27 -0.48 0.85
N LEU A 113 -8.20 -1.15 2.00
CA LEU A 113 -8.06 -0.50 3.30
C LEU A 113 -6.75 0.31 3.37
N CYS A 114 -5.63 -0.24 2.89
CA CYS A 114 -4.36 0.49 2.80
C CYS A 114 -4.45 1.74 1.93
N ILE A 115 -5.19 1.70 0.80
CA ILE A 115 -5.40 2.87 -0.05
C ILE A 115 -6.16 3.97 0.70
N VAL A 116 -7.22 3.60 1.43
CA VAL A 116 -8.01 4.55 2.23
C VAL A 116 -7.14 5.21 3.30
N ILE A 117 -6.36 4.42 4.06
CA ILE A 117 -5.43 4.97 5.05
C ILE A 117 -4.36 5.83 4.37
N GLY A 118 -3.88 5.43 3.19
CA GLY A 118 -2.92 6.21 2.40
C GLY A 118 -3.44 7.61 2.06
N PHE A 119 -4.69 7.74 1.61
CA PHE A 119 -5.30 9.05 1.37
C PHE A 119 -5.41 9.89 2.65
N ILE A 120 -5.78 9.27 3.78
CA ILE A 120 -5.81 9.95 5.08
C ILE A 120 -4.41 10.45 5.48
N CYS A 121 -3.37 9.66 5.26
CA CYS A 121 -1.99 10.06 5.55
C CYS A 121 -1.53 11.24 4.67
N VAL A 122 -1.88 11.24 3.38
CA VAL A 122 -1.56 12.38 2.48
C VAL A 122 -2.20 13.68 2.99
N LEU A 123 -3.46 13.62 3.43
CA LEU A 123 -4.13 14.78 4.01
C LEU A 123 -3.49 15.20 5.34
N ALA A 124 -3.11 14.24 6.19
CA ALA A 124 -2.43 14.51 7.46
C ALA A 124 -1.09 15.22 7.25
N ILE A 125 -0.29 14.78 6.28
CA ILE A 125 0.98 15.44 5.91
C ILE A 125 0.73 16.87 5.41
N GLY A 126 -0.30 17.06 4.58
CA GLY A 126 -0.70 18.39 4.12
C GLY A 126 -1.07 19.32 5.27
N PHE A 127 -1.84 18.82 6.25
CA PHE A 127 -2.25 19.57 7.42
C PHE A 127 -1.06 19.91 8.35
N GLU A 128 -0.15 18.95 8.57
CA GLU A 128 1.09 19.14 9.32
C GLU A 128 1.92 20.28 8.72
N CYS A 129 2.10 20.27 7.39
CA CYS A 129 2.87 21.26 6.66
C CYS A 129 2.24 22.67 6.64
N VAL A 130 0.93 22.80 6.84
CA VAL A 130 0.25 24.11 6.90
C VAL A 130 0.27 24.69 8.32
N LEU A 131 0.15 23.85 9.34
CA LEU A 131 -0.07 24.31 10.72
C LEU A 131 1.16 24.26 11.62
N GLN A 132 2.14 23.41 11.32
CA GLN A 132 3.35 23.29 12.13
C GLN A 132 4.56 23.96 11.48
N THR A 133 5.46 24.48 12.32
CA THR A 133 6.73 25.06 11.90
C THR A 133 7.76 24.02 11.47
N LYS A 134 7.55 22.75 11.84
CA LYS A 134 8.31 21.59 11.38
C LYS A 134 7.33 20.64 10.70
N CYS A 135 7.65 20.23 9.48
CA CYS A 135 6.87 19.25 8.73
C CYS A 135 7.79 18.11 8.30
N LEU A 136 7.23 16.91 8.15
CA LEU A 136 7.89 15.75 7.56
C LEU A 136 8.57 16.05 6.20
N LEU A 137 7.97 16.93 5.39
CA LEU A 137 8.52 17.40 4.10
C LEU A 137 9.28 18.74 4.18
N GLY A 138 9.45 19.31 5.38
CA GLY A 138 10.00 20.66 5.57
C GLY A 138 11.46 20.84 5.14
N ASN A 139 12.20 19.75 4.95
CA ASN A 139 13.57 19.77 4.41
C ASN A 139 13.63 19.79 2.88
N MET A 140 12.49 19.72 2.19
CA MET A 140 12.40 19.77 0.73
C MET A 140 11.89 21.15 0.29
N ASP A 141 12.35 21.62 -0.87
CA ASP A 141 11.78 22.82 -1.49
C ASP A 141 10.28 22.65 -1.70
N TRP A 142 9.51 23.72 -1.55
CA TRP A 142 8.04 23.70 -1.62
C TRP A 142 7.51 23.03 -2.90
N LEU A 143 8.20 23.22 -4.03
CA LEU A 143 7.86 22.61 -5.32
C LEU A 143 8.10 21.09 -5.30
N SER A 144 9.19 20.64 -4.67
CA SER A 144 9.54 19.23 -4.55
C SER A 144 8.57 18.51 -3.60
N ALA A 145 8.21 19.16 -2.49
CA ALA A 145 7.19 18.66 -1.56
C ALA A 145 5.81 18.52 -2.24
N ALA A 146 5.36 19.54 -2.99
CA ALA A 146 4.11 19.48 -3.75
C ALA A 146 4.13 18.38 -4.82
N THR A 147 5.23 18.25 -5.55
CA THR A 147 5.39 17.20 -6.58
C THR A 147 5.36 15.81 -5.94
N SER A 148 6.01 15.63 -4.79
CA SER A 148 5.98 14.36 -4.05
C SER A 148 4.57 13.97 -3.62
N LEU A 149 3.77 14.91 -3.12
CA LEU A 149 2.37 14.65 -2.74
C LEU A 149 1.52 14.26 -3.95
N VAL A 150 1.69 14.93 -5.08
CA VAL A 150 0.99 14.60 -6.33
C VAL A 150 1.35 13.19 -6.80
N VAL A 151 2.64 12.83 -6.78
CA VAL A 151 3.09 11.48 -7.15
C VAL A 151 2.51 10.43 -6.21
N MET A 152 2.44 10.70 -4.90
CA MET A 152 1.81 9.78 -3.93
C MET A 152 0.33 9.56 -4.23
N VAL A 153 -0.41 10.61 -4.63
CA VAL A 153 -1.82 10.48 -5.03
C VAL A 153 -1.96 9.60 -6.28
N PHE A 154 -1.17 9.84 -7.33
CA PHE A 154 -1.18 9.00 -8.53
C PHE A 154 -0.83 7.55 -8.22
N TYR A 155 0.12 7.33 -7.31
CA TYR A 155 0.50 6.01 -6.85
C TYR A 155 -0.67 5.27 -6.17
N LEU A 156 -1.45 5.94 -5.32
CA LEU A 156 -2.65 5.36 -4.70
C LEU A 156 -3.73 5.03 -5.75
N PHE A 157 -3.92 5.86 -6.76
CA PHE A 157 -4.82 5.56 -7.88
C PHE A 157 -4.37 4.34 -8.70
N MET A 158 -3.07 4.17 -8.90
CA MET A 158 -2.52 2.99 -9.57
C MET A 158 -2.83 1.71 -8.78
N TRP A 159 -2.69 1.75 -7.45
CA TRP A 159 -3.07 0.61 -6.59
C TRP A 159 -4.57 0.33 -6.61
N PHE A 160 -5.40 1.37 -6.68
CA PHE A 160 -6.84 1.20 -6.86
C PHE A 160 -7.16 0.47 -8.17
N TYR A 161 -6.48 0.81 -9.26
CA TYR A 161 -6.61 0.07 -10.52
C TYR A 161 -6.23 -1.42 -10.37
N PHE A 162 -5.14 -1.74 -9.68
CA PHE A 162 -4.77 -3.14 -9.43
C PHE A 162 -5.79 -3.90 -8.58
N VAL A 163 -6.42 -3.23 -7.62
CA VAL A 163 -7.53 -3.81 -6.86
C VAL A 163 -8.71 -4.14 -7.77
N VAL A 164 -9.07 -3.24 -8.70
CA VAL A 164 -10.14 -3.51 -9.67
C VAL A 164 -9.80 -4.71 -10.55
N VAL A 165 -8.57 -4.80 -11.06
CA VAL A 165 -8.11 -5.94 -11.88
C VAL A 165 -8.19 -7.25 -11.11
N ALA A 166 -7.70 -7.28 -9.86
CA ALA A 166 -7.76 -8.47 -9.01
C ALA A 166 -9.22 -8.85 -8.65
N ASN A 167 -10.09 -7.87 -8.45
CA ASN A 167 -11.51 -8.10 -8.18
C ASN A 167 -12.27 -8.64 -9.41
N SER A 168 -11.93 -8.16 -10.61
CA SER A 168 -12.48 -8.71 -11.86
C SER A 168 -12.11 -10.18 -12.07
N TYR A 169 -10.93 -10.61 -11.62
CA TYR A 169 -10.56 -12.03 -11.64
C TYR A 169 -11.46 -12.88 -10.75
N VAL A 170 -11.72 -12.44 -9.52
CA VAL A 170 -12.62 -13.14 -8.58
C VAL A 170 -14.03 -13.23 -9.15
N LEU A 171 -14.56 -12.13 -9.72
CA LEU A 171 -15.92 -12.11 -10.26
C LEU A 171 -16.10 -12.97 -11.52
N ASN A 172 -15.07 -13.06 -12.38
CA ASN A 172 -15.11 -13.87 -13.60
C ASN A 172 -14.79 -15.36 -13.36
N GLY A 173 -14.27 -15.73 -12.18
CA GLY A 173 -14.13 -17.15 -11.79
C GLY A 173 -15.46 -17.83 -11.46
N TYR A 174 -16.51 -17.05 -11.16
CA TYR A 174 -17.87 -17.53 -10.88
C TYR A 174 -18.73 -17.80 -12.12
N THR A 175 -18.22 -17.57 -13.34
CA THR A 175 -18.88 -17.89 -14.61
C THR A 175 -18.15 -18.99 -15.35
#